data_AF-A0AAW5MW47-F1
#
_entry.id   AF-A0AAW5MW47-F1
#
_cell.length_a   1.000
_cell.length_b   1.000
_cell.length_c   1.000
_cell.angle_alpha   90.00
_cell.angle_beta   90.00
_cell.angle_gamma   90.00
#
_symmetry.space_group_name_H-M   'P 1'
#
loop_
_entity.id
_entity.type
_entity.pdbx_description
1 polymer ?
#
loop_
_entity_poly.entity_id
_entity_poly.type
_entity_poly.pdbx_seq_one_letter_code
_entity_poly.pdbx_strand_id
1 'polypeptide(L)' 'MNTTLTPADLDPRRQAMLLYFQGYRVARIAEMLGEKVATVHSWKKRDKWGAYG' A
#
# COMPACT_ATOMS: atom_id res chain seq x y z
N MET A 1 18.65 20.58 8.50
CA MET A 1 17.77 19.43 8.79
C MET A 1 17.75 18.55 7.55
N ASN A 2 18.63 17.55 7.48
CA ASN A 2 18.73 16.67 6.32
C ASN A 2 17.70 15.55 6.50
N THR A 3 16.53 15.71 5.89
CA THR A 3 15.51 14.65 5.84
C THR A 3 16.05 13.54 4.94
N THR A 4 16.79 12.61 5.51
CA THR A 4 17.17 11.36 4.85
C THR A 4 15.86 10.67 4.48
N LEU A 5 15.49 10.72 3.20
CA LEU A 5 14.39 9.92 2.65
C LEU A 5 14.75 8.46 2.93
N THR A 6 14.25 7.94 4.04
CA THR A 6 14.43 6.54 4.38
C THR A 6 13.76 5.71 3.30
N PRO A 7 14.32 4.58 2.84
CA PRO A 7 13.68 3.70 1.86
C PRO A 7 12.28 3.22 2.26
N ALA A 8 11.87 3.45 3.52
CA ALA A 8 10.50 3.33 4.01
C ALA A 8 9.48 4.27 3.34
N ASP A 9 9.89 5.45 2.87
CA ASP A 9 9.02 6.40 2.14
C ASP A 9 8.72 5.94 0.70
N LEU A 10 9.52 4.98 0.20
CA LEU A 10 9.43 4.40 -1.13
C LEU A 10 8.83 2.99 -1.14
N ASP A 11 8.45 2.43 0.02
CA ASP A 11 7.89 1.07 0.05
C ASP A 11 6.45 1.08 -0.49
N PRO A 12 6.21 0.55 -1.72
CA PRO A 12 4.89 0.58 -2.33
C PRO A 12 3.86 -0.20 -1.49
N ARG A 13 4.31 -1.15 -0.66
CA ARG A 13 3.42 -1.90 0.24
C ARG A 13 2.86 -1.04 1.36
N ARG A 14 3.68 -0.18 1.97
CA ARG A 14 3.22 0.75 3.03
C ARG A 14 2.31 1.81 2.44
N GLN A 15 2.67 2.38 1.29
CA GLN A 15 1.82 3.33 0.59
C GLN A 15 0.47 2.70 0.23
N ALA A 16 0.46 1.48 -0.29
CA ALA A 16 -0.77 0.74 -0.58
C ALA A 16 -1.64 0.54 0.67
N MET A 17 -1.03 0.22 1.81
CA MET A 17 -1.75 0.05 3.08
C MET A 17 -2.42 1.35 3.53
N LEU A 18 -1.69 2.47 3.49
CA LEU A 18 -2.23 3.78 3.86
C LEU A 18 -3.41 4.17 2.96
N LEU A 19 -3.27 3.99 1.65
CA LEU A 19 -4.34 4.26 0.68
C LEU A 19 -5.56 3.36 0.93
N TYR A 20 -5.35 2.08 1.27
CA TYR A 20 -6.46 1.18 1.58
C TYR A 20 -7.24 1.66 2.82
N PHE A 21 -6.55 2.08 3.88
CA PHE A 21 -7.19 2.62 5.09
C PHE A 21 -7.83 4.01 4.87
N GLN A 22 -7.41 4.76 3.86
CA GLN A 22 -8.11 5.96 3.39
C GLN A 22 -9.41 5.65 2.61
N GLY A 23 -9.71 4.37 2.33
CA GLY A 23 -10.92 3.93 1.64
C GLY A 23 -10.73 3.69 0.14
N TYR A 24 -9.52 3.80 -0.40
CA TYR A 24 -9.28 3.48 -1.81
C TYR A 24 -9.44 1.98 -2.09
N ARG A 25 -9.99 1.67 -3.26
CA ARG A 25 -10.09 0.28 -3.75
C ARG A 25 -8.72 -0.24 -4.17
N VAL A 26 -8.45 -1.52 -3.95
CA VAL A 26 -7.19 -2.20 -4.30
C VAL A 26 -6.79 -2.00 -5.76
N ALA A 27 -7.75 -2.05 -6.70
CA ALA A 27 -7.47 -1.81 -8.12
C ALA A 27 -6.93 -0.39 -8.38
N ARG A 28 -7.52 0.63 -7.73
CA ARG A 28 -7.08 2.02 -7.85
C ARG A 28 -5.71 2.25 -7.23
N ILE A 29 -5.44 1.59 -6.10
CA ILE A 29 -4.14 1.63 -5.43
C ILE A 29 -3.05 1.06 -6.34
N ALA A 30 -3.32 -0.08 -6.97
CA ALA A 30 -2.40 -0.71 -7.91
C ALA A 30 -2.07 0.23 -9.10
N GLU A 31 -3.07 0.90 -9.68
CA GLU A 31 -2.86 1.91 -10.72
C GLU A 31 -1.99 3.07 -10.25
N MET A 32 -2.27 3.63 -9.06
CA MET A 32 -1.52 4.78 -8.53
C MET A 32 -0.05 4.44 -8.21
N LEU A 33 0.22 3.20 -7.83
CA LEU A 33 1.57 2.72 -7.51
C LEU A 33 2.30 2.11 -8.72
N GLY A 34 1.63 1.96 -9.86
CA GLY A 34 2.20 1.25 -11.02
C GLY A 34 2.42 -0.25 -10.77
N GLU A 35 1.72 -0.82 -9.79
CA GLU A 35 1.86 -2.20 -9.37
C GLU A 35 0.75 -3.09 -9.93
N LYS A 36 0.97 -4.40 -9.93
CA LYS A 36 -0.09 -5.34 -10.33
C LYS A 36 -1.14 -5.42 -9.22
N VAL A 37 -2.42 -5.44 -9.61
CA VAL A 37 -3.55 -5.62 -8.70
C VAL A 37 -3.38 -6.87 -7.82
N ALA A 38 -2.88 -7.97 -8.40
CA ALA A 38 -2.57 -9.20 -7.69
C ALA A 38 -1.50 -9.03 -6.58
N THR A 39 -0.49 -8.18 -6.82
CA THR A 39 0.55 -7.86 -5.83
C THR A 39 -0.07 -7.18 -4.61
N VAL A 40 -0.91 -6.15 -4.83
CA VAL A 40 -1.59 -5.43 -3.75
C VAL A 40 -2.58 -6.33 -3.00
N HIS A 41 -3.29 -7.23 -3.70
CA HIS A 41 -4.13 -8.24 -3.05
C HIS A 41 -3.32 -9.21 -2.16
N SER A 42 -2.12 -9.61 -2.61
CA SER A 42 -1.21 -10.45 -1.82
C SER A 42 -0.78 -9.75 -0.53
N TRP A 43 -0.41 -8.47 -0.62
CA TRP A 43 -0.08 -7.65 0.57
C TRP A 43 -1.26 -7.53 1.52
N LYS A 44 -2.44 -7.15 1.01
CA LYS A 44 -3.68 -7.09 1.80
C LYS A 44 -3.97 -8.38 2.54
N LYS A 45 -3.79 -9.54 1.88
CA LYS A 45 -4.01 -10.87 2.48
C LYS A 45 -2.95 -11.17 3.55
N ARG A 46 -1.67 -10.90 3.27
CA ARG A 46 -0.54 -11.18 4.16
C ARG A 46 -0.59 -10.35 5.44
N ASP A 47 -0.96 -9.07 5.30
CA ASP A 47 -1.02 -8.09 6.39
C ASP A 47 -2.40 -7.96 7.01
N LYS A 48 -3.38 -8.74 6.51
CA LYS A 48 -4.73 -8.81 7.04
C LYS A 48 -5.40 -7.44 7.19
N TRP A 49 -5.25 -6.54 6.20
CA TRP A 49 -5.78 -5.17 6.31
C TRP A 49 -7.31 -5.11 6.56
N GLY A 50 -8.05 -6.15 6.16
CA GLY A 50 -9.50 -6.25 6.40
C GLY A 50 -9.91 -6.94 7.70
N ALA A 51 -8.96 -7.35 8.55
CA ALA A 51 -9.26 -7.98 9.85
C ALA A 51 -9.46 -6.98 10.99
N TYR A 52 -9.22 -5.69 10.74
CA TYR A 52 -9.40 -4.59 11.70
C TYR A 52 -10.78 -3.91 11.58
N GLY A 53 -11.74 -4.56 10.93
CA GLY A 53 -13.12 -4.09 10.78
C GLY A 53 -14.00 -4.52 11.93
#